data_AF-A0A8T4QV98-F1
#
_entry.id   AF-A0A8T4QV98-F1
#
_cell.length_a   1.000
_cell.length_b   1.000
_cell.length_c   1.000
_cell.angle_alpha   90.00
_cell.angle_beta   90.00
_cell.angle_gamma   90.00
#
_symmetry.space_group_name_H-M   'P 1'
#
loop_
_entity.id
_entity.type
_entity.pdbx_description
1 polymer ?
#
loop_
_entity_poly.entity_id
_entity_poly.type
_entity_poly.pdbx_seq_one_letter_code
_entity_poly.pdbx_strand_id
1 'polypeptide(L)'
;LGGREKALVQGPALYVKALLKELEETNTGNYDIAQEATHHGPYLDKPAFFAEIGSNEEHWPNPELGRTMAETLLKILTNPVREGKTIVALGGPHYLPNFTAKLEHTEYAVGHACPKHSISGLTKELLQQAIDRTIPRPEMVLLDWKGLGPNKDLIRKLTEACPVPVERLERFR
;
A
#
# COMPACT_ATOMS: atom_id res chain seq x y z
N LEU A 1 -10.23 11.72 10.29
CA LEU A 1 -8.86 11.71 10.85
C LEU A 1 -7.92 12.42 9.87
N GLY A 2 -7.70 13.73 10.10
CA GLY A 2 -6.66 14.55 9.45
C GLY A 2 -6.72 14.71 7.92
N GLY A 3 -5.92 15.65 7.40
CA GLY A 3 -5.70 15.83 5.96
C GLY A 3 -6.70 16.74 5.24
N ARG A 4 -6.74 16.62 3.91
CA ARG A 4 -7.66 17.36 3.02
C ARG A 4 -8.61 16.36 2.37
N GLU A 5 -9.88 16.73 2.21
CA GLU A 5 -10.86 15.89 1.54
C GLU A 5 -10.41 15.55 0.12
N LYS A 6 -10.53 14.27 -0.29
CA LYS A 6 -10.19 13.78 -1.64
C LYS A 6 -8.77 14.13 -2.09
N ALA A 7 -7.82 14.09 -1.16
CA ALA A 7 -6.41 14.38 -1.43
C ALA A 7 -5.48 13.30 -0.89
N LEU A 8 -4.69 12.71 -1.79
CA LEU A 8 -3.64 11.74 -1.51
C LEU A 8 -2.27 12.41 -1.47
N VAL A 9 -1.43 11.99 -0.53
CA VAL A 9 -0.02 12.38 -0.41
C VAL A 9 0.85 11.59 -1.38
N GLN A 10 2.07 12.05 -1.63
CA GLN A 10 3.01 11.26 -2.41
C GLN A 10 3.46 10.01 -1.61
N GLY A 11 3.17 8.81 -2.11
CA GLY A 11 3.50 7.53 -1.49
C GLY A 11 4.75 6.88 -2.10
N PRO A 12 5.87 6.75 -1.36
CA PRO A 12 7.11 6.14 -1.84
C PRO A 12 7.04 4.60 -1.76
N ALA A 13 6.33 3.97 -2.69
CA ALA A 13 5.95 2.55 -2.63
C ALA A 13 7.13 1.58 -2.49
N LEU A 14 8.28 1.86 -3.13
CA LEU A 14 9.46 1.00 -2.99
C LEU A 14 10.03 0.99 -1.58
N TYR A 15 9.94 2.10 -0.83
CA TYR A 15 10.35 2.14 0.57
C TYR A 15 9.38 1.36 1.46
N VAL A 16 8.08 1.41 1.17
CA VAL A 16 7.09 0.59 1.89
C VAL A 16 7.37 -0.90 1.68
N LYS A 17 7.63 -1.33 0.44
CA LYS A 17 8.01 -2.72 0.17
C LYS A 17 9.32 -3.11 0.86
N ALA A 18 10.33 -2.23 0.86
CA ALA A 18 11.60 -2.47 1.53
C ALA A 18 11.41 -2.65 3.04
N LEU A 19 10.58 -1.81 3.66
CA LEU A 19 10.23 -1.90 5.08
C LEU A 19 9.59 -3.26 5.38
N LEU A 20 8.56 -3.65 4.64
CA LEU A 20 7.85 -4.92 4.86
C LEU A 20 8.80 -6.11 4.73
N LYS A 21 9.63 -6.13 3.69
CA LYS A 21 10.59 -7.21 3.48
C LYS A 21 11.61 -7.30 4.62
N GLU A 22 12.17 -6.17 5.04
CA GLU A 22 13.15 -6.14 6.12
C GLU A 22 12.53 -6.57 7.46
N LEU A 23 11.30 -6.14 7.74
CA LEU A 23 10.56 -6.56 8.93
C LEU A 23 10.29 -8.06 8.92
N GLU A 24 9.87 -8.64 7.80
CA GLU A 24 9.69 -10.09 7.68
C GLU A 24 10.98 -10.87 7.92
N GLU A 25 12.12 -10.41 7.35
CA GLU A 25 13.42 -11.06 7.54
C GLU A 25 13.94 -10.97 8.99
N THR A 26 13.54 -9.94 9.73
CA THR A 26 13.99 -9.67 11.11
C THR A 26 12.96 -10.03 12.17
N ASN A 27 11.81 -10.59 11.76
CA ASN A 27 10.69 -10.91 12.64
C ASN A 27 10.97 -12.14 13.53
N THR A 28 11.64 -11.93 14.67
CA THR A 28 11.90 -12.99 15.64
C THR A 28 10.72 -13.28 16.57
N GLY A 29 9.71 -12.41 16.60
CA GLY A 29 8.59 -12.43 17.54
C GLY A 29 7.29 -13.05 16.99
N ASN A 30 7.29 -13.53 15.74
CA ASN A 30 6.09 -14.00 15.03
C ASN A 30 4.95 -12.97 15.00
N TYR A 31 5.29 -11.69 14.81
CA TYR A 31 4.30 -10.63 14.60
C TYR A 31 3.72 -10.69 13.18
N ASP A 32 2.47 -10.29 13.01
CA ASP A 32 1.91 -10.10 11.67
C ASP A 32 2.50 -8.84 11.04
N ILE A 33 3.17 -8.98 9.90
CA ILE A 33 3.65 -7.85 9.10
C ILE A 33 2.67 -7.62 7.95
N ALA A 34 2.10 -6.42 7.88
CA ALA A 34 1.07 -6.11 6.90
C ALA A 34 1.18 -4.69 6.37
N GLN A 35 0.84 -4.52 5.09
CA GLN A 35 0.58 -3.22 4.52
C GLN A 35 -0.89 -2.86 4.70
N GLU A 36 -1.14 -1.64 5.15
CA GLU A 36 -2.49 -1.10 5.26
C GLU A 36 -2.93 -0.38 3.98
N ALA A 37 -4.24 -0.40 3.77
CA ALA A 37 -4.88 0.42 2.76
C ALA A 37 -4.59 1.91 2.99
N THR A 38 -4.72 2.72 1.93
CA THR A 38 -4.56 4.17 2.05
C THR A 38 -5.69 4.75 2.89
N HIS A 39 -5.35 5.42 3.99
CA HIS A 39 -6.31 5.96 4.93
C HIS A 39 -5.70 7.10 5.76
N HIS A 40 -6.58 7.88 6.40
CA HIS A 40 -6.24 9.00 7.30
C HIS A 40 -5.35 10.09 6.66
N GLY A 41 -5.04 11.13 7.45
CA GLY A 41 -4.08 12.17 7.09
C GLY A 41 -2.75 12.00 7.82
N PRO A 42 -1.87 13.03 7.80
CA PRO A 42 -2.06 14.37 7.26
C PRO A 42 -1.92 14.43 5.73
N TYR A 43 -2.21 15.60 5.16
CA TYR A 43 -1.77 15.91 3.80
C TYR A 43 -0.37 16.53 3.86
N LEU A 44 0.55 16.02 3.04
CA LEU A 44 1.94 16.47 2.94
C LEU A 44 2.30 16.66 1.47
N ASP A 45 3.08 17.70 1.19
CA ASP A 45 3.57 18.01 -0.17
C ASP A 45 4.80 17.17 -0.55
N LYS A 46 5.46 16.54 0.43
CA LYS A 46 6.63 15.67 0.23
C LYS A 46 6.23 14.18 0.28
N PRO A 47 7.01 13.29 -0.35
CA PRO A 47 6.81 11.85 -0.21
C PRO A 47 6.85 11.41 1.26
N ALA A 48 5.88 10.62 1.68
CA ALA A 48 5.75 10.15 3.05
C ALA A 48 5.03 8.80 3.12
N PHE A 49 5.35 8.01 4.15
CA PHE A 49 4.65 6.80 4.51
C PHE A 49 4.63 6.68 6.04
N PHE A 50 3.72 5.86 6.56
CA PHE A 50 3.66 5.51 7.98
C PHE A 50 4.36 4.17 8.21
N ALA A 51 5.05 4.05 9.35
CA ALA A 51 5.62 2.82 9.85
C ALA A 51 5.19 2.69 11.31
N GLU A 52 4.41 1.63 11.61
CA GLU A 52 3.60 1.58 12.82
C GLU A 52 3.86 0.30 13.62
N ILE A 53 3.69 0.38 14.94
CA ILE A 53 3.64 -0.75 15.84
C ILE A 53 2.21 -0.83 16.35
N GLY A 54 1.51 -1.91 16.01
CA GLY A 54 0.13 -2.12 16.37
C GLY A 54 -0.09 -3.33 17.30
N SER A 55 -1.28 -3.51 17.86
CA SER A 55 -2.45 -2.64 17.75
C SER A 55 -2.92 -2.10 19.09
N ASN A 56 -2.19 -2.36 20.19
CA ASN A 56 -2.63 -2.04 21.55
C ASN A 56 -1.51 -1.43 22.40
N GLU A 57 -1.91 -0.91 23.57
CA GLU A 57 -1.03 -0.26 24.55
C GLU A 57 0.05 -1.17 25.14
N GLU A 58 -0.05 -2.49 24.99
CA GLU A 58 0.99 -3.43 25.40
C GLU A 58 2.17 -3.39 24.43
N HIS A 59 1.89 -3.26 23.12
CA HIS A 59 2.93 -3.27 22.09
C HIS A 59 3.61 -1.92 21.89
N TRP A 60 2.87 -0.81 22.03
CA TRP A 60 3.40 0.54 21.76
C TRP A 60 4.65 0.92 22.57
N PRO A 61 4.75 0.63 23.88
CA PRO A 61 5.94 0.97 24.66
C PRO A 61 7.05 -0.10 24.57
N ASN A 62 6.86 -1.17 23.78
CA ASN A 62 7.83 -2.26 23.73
C ASN A 62 9.17 -1.79 23.11
N PRO A 63 10.28 -1.79 23.88
CA PRO A 63 11.56 -1.27 23.42
C PRO A 63 12.22 -2.15 22.35
N GLU A 64 11.94 -3.46 22.30
CA GLU A 64 12.44 -4.33 21.24
C GLU A 64 11.74 -4.03 19.92
N LEU A 65 10.41 -3.89 19.91
CA LEU A 65 9.67 -3.50 18.71
C LEU A 65 10.10 -2.12 18.20
N GLY A 66 10.28 -1.16 19.12
CA GLY A 66 10.80 0.16 18.80
C GLY A 66 12.21 0.12 18.20
N ARG A 67 13.11 -0.71 18.74
CA ARG A 67 14.46 -0.91 18.20
C ARG A 67 14.42 -1.52 16.80
N THR A 68 13.69 -2.61 16.61
CA THR A 68 13.55 -3.28 15.31
C THR A 68 13.04 -2.31 14.25
N MET A 69 11.99 -1.54 14.56
CA MET A 69 11.47 -0.52 13.65
C MET A 69 12.52 0.56 13.30
N ALA A 70 13.23 1.09 14.31
CA ALA A 70 14.24 2.12 14.10
C ALA A 70 15.43 1.64 13.25
N GLU A 71 15.94 0.43 13.53
CA GLU A 71 17.04 -0.20 12.78
C GLU A 71 16.64 -0.48 11.33
N THR A 72 15.42 -0.99 11.12
CA THR A 72 14.84 -1.25 9.79
C THR A 72 14.73 0.04 8.98
N LEU A 73 14.15 1.09 9.57
CA LEU A 73 14.03 2.41 8.93
C LEU A 73 15.40 2.99 8.57
N LEU A 74 16.37 2.93 9.49
CA LEU A 74 17.73 3.41 9.22
C LEU A 74 18.36 2.66 8.05
N LYS A 75 18.22 1.34 7.99
CA LYS A 75 18.76 0.50 6.92
C LYS A 75 18.18 0.86 5.55
N ILE A 76 16.85 0.94 5.43
CA ILE A 76 16.19 1.19 4.13
C ILE A 76 16.39 2.64 3.66
N LEU A 77 16.51 3.60 4.57
CA LEU A 77 16.70 5.02 4.22
C LEU A 77 18.16 5.34 3.85
N THR A 78 19.13 4.60 4.41
CA THR A 78 20.56 4.75 4.07
C THR A 78 20.97 3.96 2.82
N ASN A 79 20.20 2.91 2.47
CA ASN A 79 20.40 2.10 1.27
C ASN A 79 19.18 2.24 0.33
N PRO A 80 19.07 3.36 -0.40
CA PRO A 80 17.86 3.70 -1.13
C PRO A 80 17.53 2.65 -2.20
N VAL A 81 16.30 2.14 -2.17
CA VAL A 81 15.78 1.19 -3.16
C VAL A 81 15.52 1.92 -4.47
N ARG A 82 16.25 1.53 -5.53
CA ARG A 82 16.18 2.18 -6.86
C ARG A 82 15.49 1.35 -7.93
N GLU A 83 15.24 0.07 -7.65
CA GLU A 83 14.69 -0.89 -8.60
C GLU A 83 13.40 -1.48 -8.05
N GLY A 84 12.47 -1.77 -8.96
CA GLY A 84 11.17 -2.32 -8.64
C GLY A 84 10.05 -1.62 -9.41
N LYS A 85 8.91 -2.29 -9.47
CA LYS A 85 7.70 -1.81 -10.14
C LYS A 85 6.67 -1.42 -9.10
N THR A 86 5.80 -0.47 -9.41
CA THR A 86 4.74 -0.07 -8.48
C THR A 86 3.36 -0.32 -9.08
N ILE A 87 2.37 -0.54 -8.22
CA ILE A 87 0.98 -0.73 -8.61
C ILE A 87 0.06 0.11 -7.72
N VAL A 88 -1.16 0.37 -8.20
CA VAL A 88 -2.29 0.78 -7.36
C VAL A 88 -3.16 -0.44 -7.10
N ALA A 89 -3.49 -0.69 -5.83
CA ALA A 89 -4.29 -1.84 -5.42
C ALA A 89 -5.75 -1.46 -5.20
N LEU A 90 -6.69 -2.18 -5.82
CA LEU A 90 -8.13 -1.97 -5.61
C LEU A 90 -8.80 -3.26 -5.13
N GLY A 91 -9.56 -3.16 -4.04
CA GLY A 91 -10.29 -4.27 -3.43
C GLY A 91 -9.57 -4.91 -2.25
N GLY A 92 -10.22 -5.92 -1.66
CA GLY A 92 -9.71 -6.64 -0.50
C GLY A 92 -10.03 -5.94 0.83
N PRO A 93 -9.65 -6.57 1.96
CA PRO A 93 -9.79 -5.97 3.28
C PRO A 93 -8.70 -4.92 3.56
N HIS A 94 -8.76 -4.26 4.71
CA HIS A 94 -7.87 -3.15 5.08
C HIS A 94 -6.38 -3.50 5.07
N TYR A 95 -6.00 -4.69 5.53
CA TYR A 95 -4.60 -5.14 5.62
C TYR A 95 -4.07 -5.83 4.35
N LEU A 96 -4.79 -5.74 3.22
CA LEU A 96 -4.33 -6.18 1.90
C LEU A 96 -3.69 -7.59 1.79
N PRO A 97 -4.15 -8.64 2.53
CA PRO A 97 -3.45 -9.92 2.65
C PRO A 97 -3.26 -10.64 1.31
N ASN A 98 -4.24 -10.52 0.40
CA ASN A 98 -4.14 -11.11 -0.94
C ASN A 98 -3.04 -10.45 -1.78
N PHE A 99 -2.82 -9.15 -1.63
CA PHE A 99 -1.75 -8.44 -2.33
C PHE A 99 -0.39 -8.81 -1.74
N THR A 100 -0.28 -8.84 -0.41
CA THR A 100 0.94 -9.31 0.28
C THR A 100 1.32 -10.70 -0.23
N ALA A 101 0.43 -11.68 -0.06
CA ALA A 101 0.71 -13.08 -0.41
C ALA A 101 1.09 -13.30 -1.89
N LYS A 102 0.60 -12.46 -2.81
CA LYS A 102 0.85 -12.61 -4.26
C LYS A 102 2.01 -11.79 -4.78
N LEU A 103 2.38 -10.72 -4.10
CA LEU A 103 3.39 -9.77 -4.57
C LEU A 103 4.69 -9.81 -3.77
N GLU A 104 4.71 -10.48 -2.61
CA GLU A 104 5.85 -10.59 -1.71
C GLU A 104 7.15 -10.93 -2.46
N HIS A 105 7.15 -12.04 -3.20
CA HIS A 105 8.32 -12.53 -3.95
C HIS A 105 8.43 -12.00 -5.40
N THR A 106 7.78 -10.87 -5.69
CA THR A 106 7.82 -10.23 -7.01
C THR A 106 8.59 -8.90 -6.96
N GLU A 107 8.79 -8.25 -8.10
CA GLU A 107 9.33 -6.89 -8.16
C GLU A 107 8.28 -5.80 -7.85
N TYR A 108 7.00 -6.15 -7.67
CA TYR A 108 5.91 -5.18 -7.52
C TYR A 108 5.73 -4.72 -6.07
N ALA A 109 5.72 -3.41 -5.86
CA ALA A 109 5.37 -2.74 -4.62
C ALA A 109 3.99 -2.10 -4.72
N VAL A 110 3.18 -2.27 -3.67
CA VAL A 110 1.88 -1.62 -3.58
C VAL A 110 2.07 -0.16 -3.17
N GLY A 111 1.61 0.76 -4.00
CA GLY A 111 1.52 2.18 -3.67
C GLY A 111 0.21 2.49 -2.96
N HIS A 112 -0.59 3.38 -3.55
CA HIS A 112 -1.92 3.62 -3.02
C HIS A 112 -2.83 2.40 -3.17
N ALA A 113 -3.67 2.18 -2.15
CA ALA A 113 -4.56 1.04 -2.06
C ALA A 113 -5.94 1.47 -1.59
N CYS A 114 -6.99 1.08 -2.34
CA CYS A 114 -8.38 1.36 -2.00
C CYS A 114 -9.10 0.05 -1.59
N PRO A 115 -9.46 -0.11 -0.31
CA PRO A 115 -10.04 -1.33 0.21
C PRO A 115 -11.54 -1.41 -0.13
N LYS A 116 -12.11 -2.61 -0.09
CA LYS A 116 -13.52 -2.87 -0.43
C LYS A 116 -14.52 -1.94 0.26
N HIS A 117 -14.31 -1.62 1.54
CA HIS A 117 -15.25 -0.83 2.31
C HIS A 117 -15.30 0.65 1.88
N SER A 118 -14.25 1.15 1.21
CA SER A 118 -14.15 2.54 0.73
C SER A 118 -14.31 2.68 -0.79
N ILE A 119 -14.32 1.56 -1.51
CA ILE A 119 -14.22 1.53 -2.98
C ILE A 119 -15.45 2.10 -3.70
N SER A 120 -16.61 2.15 -3.06
CA SER A 120 -17.82 2.78 -3.61
C SER A 120 -17.68 4.30 -3.74
N GLY A 121 -16.80 4.93 -2.97
CA GLY A 121 -16.48 6.35 -3.05
C GLY A 121 -15.34 6.68 -4.01
N LEU A 122 -14.74 5.68 -4.68
CA LEU A 122 -13.66 5.90 -5.63
C LEU A 122 -14.21 6.62 -6.88
N THR A 123 -13.56 7.70 -7.27
CA THR A 123 -13.86 8.44 -8.51
C THR A 123 -12.69 8.34 -9.50
N LYS A 124 -12.91 8.76 -10.75
CA LYS A 124 -11.83 8.80 -11.76
C LYS A 124 -10.69 9.72 -11.32
N GLU A 125 -11.02 10.83 -10.68
CA GLU A 125 -10.06 11.81 -10.17
C GLU A 125 -9.22 11.21 -9.03
N LEU A 126 -9.85 10.46 -8.12
CA LEU A 126 -9.13 9.76 -7.04
C LEU A 126 -8.26 8.63 -7.56
N LEU A 127 -8.72 7.86 -8.56
CA LEU A 127 -7.88 6.85 -9.19
C LEU A 127 -6.69 7.50 -9.90
N GLN A 128 -6.92 8.58 -10.65
CA GLN A 128 -5.87 9.34 -11.31
C GLN A 128 -4.85 9.87 -10.29
N GLN A 129 -5.35 10.42 -9.17
CA GLN A 129 -4.50 10.88 -8.09
C GLN A 129 -3.70 9.74 -7.44
N ALA A 130 -4.30 8.56 -7.24
CA ALA A 130 -3.60 7.38 -6.72
C ALA A 130 -2.45 6.95 -7.65
N ILE A 131 -2.63 7.07 -8.97
CA ILE A 131 -1.59 6.81 -9.97
C ILE A 131 -0.51 7.88 -9.91
N ASP A 132 -0.88 9.16 -9.94
CA ASP A 132 0.07 10.28 -10.00
C ASP A 132 0.83 10.52 -8.69
N ARG A 133 0.26 10.10 -7.56
CA ARG A 133 0.86 10.26 -6.23
C ARG A 133 1.59 9.01 -5.73
N THR A 134 1.53 7.89 -6.44
CA THR A 134 2.43 6.77 -6.17
C THR A 134 3.79 7.02 -6.84
N ILE A 135 4.88 6.84 -6.08
CA ILE A 135 6.26 7.05 -6.56
C ILE A 135 7.09 5.77 -6.34
N PRO A 136 7.76 5.23 -7.38
CA PRO A 136 7.64 5.58 -8.81
C PRO A 136 6.21 5.43 -9.36
N ARG A 137 5.94 6.02 -10.53
CA ARG A 137 4.62 5.95 -11.17
C ARG A 137 4.22 4.47 -11.40
N PRO A 138 2.98 4.06 -11.05
CA PRO A 138 2.50 2.70 -11.25
C PRO A 138 2.59 2.21 -12.69
N GLU A 139 3.00 0.96 -12.86
CA GLU A 139 2.92 0.28 -14.16
C GLU A 139 1.51 -0.24 -14.45
N MET A 140 0.69 -0.43 -13.40
CA MET A 140 -0.66 -0.96 -13.54
C MET A 140 -1.52 -0.70 -12.30
N VAL A 141 -2.83 -0.86 -12.50
CA VAL A 141 -3.81 -1.03 -11.43
C VAL A 141 -4.10 -2.52 -11.27
N LEU A 142 -3.95 -3.06 -10.06
CA LEU A 142 -4.28 -4.44 -9.74
C LEU A 142 -5.59 -4.54 -8.96
N LEU A 143 -6.47 -5.41 -9.45
CA LEU A 143 -7.78 -5.66 -8.87
C LEU A 143 -7.76 -6.98 -8.11
N ASP A 144 -8.01 -6.95 -6.79
CA ASP A 144 -8.51 -8.13 -6.10
C ASP A 144 -9.96 -8.32 -6.52
N TRP A 145 -10.19 -9.07 -7.60
CA TRP A 145 -11.50 -9.16 -8.25
C TRP A 145 -12.57 -9.70 -7.32
N LYS A 146 -12.23 -10.69 -6.50
CA LYS A 146 -13.14 -11.19 -5.45
C LYS A 146 -13.33 -10.14 -4.35
N GLY A 147 -12.25 -9.48 -3.95
CA GLY A 147 -12.23 -8.39 -2.99
C GLY A 147 -13.02 -7.13 -3.39
N LEU A 148 -13.37 -6.93 -4.67
CA LEU A 148 -14.25 -5.84 -5.09
C LEU A 148 -15.71 -6.03 -4.63
N GLY A 149 -16.15 -7.28 -4.44
CA GLY A 149 -17.53 -7.62 -4.06
C GLY A 149 -18.57 -7.06 -5.04
N PRO A 150 -19.60 -6.31 -4.58
CA PRO A 150 -20.65 -5.77 -5.45
C PRO A 150 -20.18 -4.62 -6.34
N ASN A 151 -18.99 -4.06 -6.10
CA ASN A 151 -18.49 -2.88 -6.83
C ASN A 151 -17.79 -3.22 -8.16
N LYS A 152 -17.85 -4.47 -8.63
CA LYS A 152 -17.16 -4.92 -9.85
C LYS A 152 -17.54 -4.11 -11.09
N ASP A 153 -18.83 -3.86 -11.31
CA ASP A 153 -19.29 -3.10 -12.49
C ASP A 153 -18.92 -1.62 -12.40
N LEU A 154 -18.96 -1.03 -11.20
CA LEU A 154 -18.49 0.33 -10.94
C LEU A 154 -17.01 0.45 -11.33
N ILE A 155 -16.18 -0.45 -10.80
CA ILE A 155 -14.74 -0.39 -11.00
C ILE A 155 -14.39 -0.68 -12.45
N ARG A 156 -15.05 -1.64 -13.10
CA ARG A 156 -14.88 -1.88 -14.54
C ARG A 156 -15.05 -0.60 -15.34
N LYS A 157 -16.18 0.11 -15.16
CA LYS A 157 -16.48 1.38 -15.84
C LYS A 157 -15.49 2.49 -15.50
N LEU A 158 -15.07 2.57 -14.23
CA LEU A 158 -14.12 3.58 -13.77
C LEU A 158 -12.75 3.40 -14.44
N THR A 159 -12.34 2.13 -14.63
CA THR A 159 -11.03 1.76 -15.18
C THR A 159 -10.96 1.68 -16.72
N GLU A 160 -12.06 1.83 -17.45
CA GLU A 160 -12.10 1.73 -18.93
C GLU A 160 -11.12 2.69 -19.64
N ALA A 161 -10.89 3.87 -19.07
CA ALA A 161 -9.97 4.88 -19.60
C ALA A 161 -8.76 5.11 -18.67
N CYS A 162 -8.37 4.08 -17.91
CA CYS A 162 -7.22 4.15 -17.01
C CYS A 162 -5.93 4.40 -17.83
N PRO A 163 -5.07 5.34 -17.44
CA PRO A 163 -3.84 5.66 -18.18
C PRO A 163 -2.75 4.58 -18.07
N VAL A 164 -2.98 3.55 -17.26
CA VAL A 164 -2.10 2.39 -17.09
C VAL A 164 -2.92 1.10 -17.22
N PRO A 165 -2.31 -0.01 -17.63
CA PRO A 165 -2.97 -1.32 -17.67
C PRO A 165 -3.73 -1.66 -16.38
N VAL A 166 -4.88 -2.32 -16.53
CA VAL A 166 -5.72 -2.74 -15.40
C VAL A 166 -5.85 -4.25 -15.45
N GLU A 167 -5.43 -4.90 -14.38
CA GLU A 167 -5.16 -6.32 -14.37
C GLU A 167 -5.74 -6.96 -13.11
N ARG A 168 -6.11 -8.24 -13.21
CA ARG A 168 -6.61 -9.00 -12.07
C ARG A 168 -5.44 -9.58 -11.29
N LEU A 169 -5.50 -9.46 -9.96
CA LEU A 169 -4.46 -9.96 -9.06
C LEU A 169 -4.28 -11.48 -9.20
N GLU A 170 -5.34 -12.21 -9.56
CA GLU A 170 -5.31 -13.66 -9.79
C GLU A 170 -4.35 -14.11 -10.89
N ARG A 171 -3.86 -13.22 -11.76
CA ARG A 171 -2.84 -13.56 -12.76
C ARG A 171 -1.47 -13.84 -12.15
N PHE A 172 -1.21 -13.29 -10.96
CA PHE A 172 -0.01 -13.57 -10.18
C PHE A 172 -0.22 -14.89 -9.46
N ARG A 173 0.69 -15.84 -9.63
CA ARG A 173 0.63 -17.16 -8.99
C ARG A 173 1.14 -17.03 -7.56
#